data_AF-A0A6A3C831-F1
#
_entry.id   AF-A0A6A3C831-F1
#
_cell.length_a   1.000
_cell.length_b   1.000
_cell.length_c   1.000
_cell.angle_alpha   90.00
_cell.angle_beta   90.00
_cell.angle_gamma   90.00
#
_symmetry.space_group_name_H-M   'P 1'
#
loop_
_entity.id
_entity.type
_entity.pdbx_description
1 polymer ?
#
loop_
_entity_poly.entity_id
_entity_poly.type
_entity_poly.pdbx_seq_one_letter_code
_entity_poly.pdbx_strand_id
1 'polypeptide(L)'
;MVKSWPVLTKSVTSSVIYTAADLSAQTISKSSADPYDLVRTSRMAGFRLLILGPSLHFWFNLMSKLFPKRDLITTFKKMAMGQLLFGPFMTAVFFSLNARLQGESGEEIVSRLKRDLLPTMSNGLMYWPFCDFITFRFIPVHLQPLVSNLFSYLWTVYMAYMASLEKPVSVTG
;
A
#
# COMPACT_ATOMS: atom_id res chain seq x y z
N MET A 1 -27.15 -3.35 -3.92
CA MET A 1 -26.11 -2.56 -4.61
C MET A 1 -24.68 -3.08 -4.40
N VAL A 2 -24.19 -3.36 -3.18
CA VAL A 2 -22.78 -3.80 -2.96
C VAL A 2 -22.47 -5.24 -3.44
N LYS A 3 -23.48 -6.12 -3.58
CA LYS A 3 -23.28 -7.53 -3.99
C LYS A 3 -23.01 -7.72 -5.49
N SER A 4 -23.38 -6.76 -6.35
CA SER A 4 -23.37 -6.97 -7.81
C SER A 4 -22.00 -6.73 -8.45
N TRP A 5 -21.15 -5.89 -7.84
CA TRP A 5 -19.84 -5.51 -8.41
C TRP A 5 -18.75 -5.45 -7.32
N PRO A 6 -18.44 -6.58 -6.67
CA PRO A 6 -17.59 -6.60 -5.48
C PRO A 6 -16.13 -6.20 -5.76
N VAL A 7 -15.63 -6.41 -6.98
CA VAL A 7 -14.29 -5.97 -7.37
C VAL A 7 -14.26 -4.45 -7.53
N LEU A 8 -15.17 -3.90 -8.35
CA LEU A 8 -15.24 -2.46 -8.61
C LEU A 8 -15.43 -1.65 -7.32
N THR A 9 -16.33 -2.08 -6.43
CA THR A 9 -16.54 -1.38 -5.15
C THR A 9 -15.24 -1.34 -4.34
N LYS A 10 -14.54 -2.47 -4.20
CA LYS A 10 -13.27 -2.54 -3.47
C LYS A 10 -12.17 -1.72 -4.13
N SER A 11 -12.13 -1.69 -5.46
CA SER A 11 -11.21 -0.85 -6.23
C SER A 11 -11.43 0.63 -5.98
N VAL A 12 -12.69 1.09 -6.07
CA VAL A 12 -13.04 2.49 -5.81
C VAL A 12 -12.72 2.85 -4.36
N THR A 13 -13.09 2.01 -3.40
CA THR A 13 -12.76 2.22 -1.99
C THR A 13 -11.25 2.30 -1.74
N SER A 14 -10.46 1.40 -2.34
CA SER A 14 -8.99 1.42 -2.29
C SER A 14 -8.42 2.75 -2.80
N SER A 15 -8.93 3.24 -3.93
CA SER A 15 -8.52 4.50 -4.55
C SER A 15 -8.87 5.71 -3.68
N VAL A 16 -10.09 5.77 -3.13
CA VAL A 16 -10.55 6.84 -2.25
C VAL A 16 -9.74 6.89 -0.95
N ILE A 17 -9.55 5.75 -0.29
CA ILE A 17 -8.76 5.67 0.95
C ILE A 17 -7.34 6.15 0.69
N TYR A 18 -6.71 5.72 -0.40
CA TYR A 18 -5.34 6.13 -0.69
C TYR A 18 -5.22 7.59 -1.09
N THR A 19 -6.21 8.13 -1.80
CA THR A 19 -6.27 9.57 -2.11
C THR A 19 -6.29 10.38 -0.81
N ALA A 20 -7.13 9.99 0.15
CA ALA A 20 -7.15 10.62 1.47
C ALA A 20 -5.78 10.48 2.18
N ALA A 21 -5.17 9.29 2.14
CA ALA A 21 -3.87 9.04 2.75
C ALA A 21 -2.76 9.93 2.17
N ASP A 22 -2.70 10.06 0.84
CA ASP A 22 -1.69 10.85 0.15
C ASP A 22 -1.91 12.35 0.40
N LEU A 23 -3.15 12.83 0.41
CA LEU A 23 -3.45 14.22 0.78
C LEU A 23 -3.04 14.52 2.22
N SER A 24 -3.36 13.63 3.18
CA SER A 24 -2.92 13.78 4.57
C SER A 24 -1.39 13.75 4.70
N ALA A 25 -0.72 12.85 4.01
CA ALA A 25 0.74 12.78 3.97
C ALA A 25 1.36 14.07 3.42
N GLN A 26 0.80 14.61 2.32
CA GLN A 26 1.23 15.89 1.78
C GLN A 26 1.02 17.03 2.78
N THR A 27 -0.11 17.09 3.48
CA THR A 27 -0.35 18.11 4.53
C THR A 27 0.72 18.07 5.62
N ILE A 28 1.22 16.89 5.99
CA ILE A 28 2.25 16.73 7.01
C ILE A 28 3.65 17.10 6.50
N SER A 29 3.98 16.70 5.27
CA SER A 29 5.35 16.84 4.74
C SER A 29 5.65 18.18 4.08
N LYS A 30 4.62 18.94 3.72
CA LYS A 30 4.69 20.15 2.89
C LYS A 30 4.81 21.41 3.73
N SER A 31 5.53 22.41 3.23
CA SER A 31 5.50 23.76 3.82
C SER A 31 4.15 24.44 3.53
N SER A 32 3.73 25.36 4.38
CA SER A 32 2.42 26.05 4.21
C SER A 32 2.27 26.76 2.85
N ALA A 33 3.38 27.09 2.19
CA ALA A 33 3.42 27.78 0.90
C ALA A 33 3.39 26.87 -0.34
N ASP A 34 3.76 25.58 -0.23
CA ASP A 34 3.83 24.74 -1.43
C ASP A 34 2.41 24.28 -1.83
N PRO A 35 2.09 24.05 -3.11
CA PRO A 35 0.82 23.47 -3.54
C PRO A 35 0.78 21.95 -3.32
N TYR A 36 -0.42 21.36 -3.34
CA TYR A 36 -0.56 19.89 -3.37
C TYR A 36 -0.15 19.34 -4.75
N ASP A 37 0.61 18.23 -4.76
CA ASP A 37 0.96 17.48 -5.96
C ASP A 37 -0.19 16.53 -6.35
N LEU A 38 -1.19 17.07 -7.04
CA LEU A 38 -2.35 16.32 -7.51
C LEU A 38 -2.00 15.34 -8.65
N VAL A 39 -0.89 15.55 -9.36
CA VAL A 39 -0.41 14.63 -10.41
C VAL A 39 0.13 13.36 -9.77
N ARG A 40 0.88 13.47 -8.67
CA ARG A 40 1.23 12.33 -7.83
C ARG A 40 -0.02 11.65 -7.29
N THR A 41 -0.94 12.39 -6.66
CA THR A 41 -2.15 11.81 -6.07
C THR A 41 -2.97 11.03 -7.11
N SER A 42 -3.20 11.60 -8.29
CA SER A 42 -3.94 10.93 -9.37
C SER A 42 -3.27 9.66 -9.88
N ARG A 43 -1.94 9.66 -10.08
CA ARG A 43 -1.19 8.45 -10.46
C ARG A 43 -1.33 7.35 -9.42
N MET A 44 -1.22 7.69 -8.13
CA MET A 44 -1.34 6.70 -7.06
C MET A 44 -2.78 6.21 -6.86
N ALA A 45 -3.77 7.10 -6.99
CA ALA A 45 -5.18 6.76 -6.97
C ALA A 45 -5.55 5.83 -8.15
N GLY A 46 -5.01 6.08 -9.34
CA GLY A 46 -5.15 5.23 -10.51
C GLY A 46 -4.57 3.83 -10.30
N PHE A 47 -3.35 3.74 -9.75
CA PHE A 47 -2.75 2.45 -9.38
C PHE A 47 -3.62 1.67 -8.39
N ARG A 48 -4.16 2.34 -7.38
CA ARG A 48 -5.03 1.75 -6.36
C ARG A 48 -6.37 1.27 -6.92
N LEU A 49 -6.92 2.00 -7.88
CA LEU A 49 -8.18 1.69 -8.55
C LEU A 49 -8.03 0.49 -9.51
N LEU A 50 -7.02 0.55 -10.38
CA LEU A 50 -6.92 -0.36 -11.53
C LEU A 50 -6.13 -1.63 -11.22
N ILE A 51 -5.17 -1.58 -10.31
CA ILE A 51 -4.21 -2.67 -10.09
C ILE A 51 -4.34 -3.22 -8.69
N LEU A 52 -4.08 -2.42 -7.65
CA LEU A 52 -3.99 -2.94 -6.29
C LEU A 52 -5.37 -3.35 -5.74
N GLY A 53 -6.42 -2.58 -5.98
CA GLY A 53 -7.78 -2.88 -5.53
C GLY A 53 -8.30 -4.24 -6.01
N PRO A 54 -8.28 -4.53 -7.33
CA PRO A 54 -8.63 -5.85 -7.84
C PRO A 54 -7.69 -6.93 -7.32
N SER A 55 -6.39 -6.66 -7.27
CA SER A 55 -5.40 -7.63 -6.80
C SER A 55 -5.63 -8.04 -5.35
N LEU A 56 -5.94 -7.10 -4.45
CA LEU A 56 -6.30 -7.41 -3.06
C LEU A 56 -7.58 -8.26 -3.00
N HIS A 57 -8.59 -7.96 -3.83
CA HIS A 57 -9.79 -8.80 -3.89
C HIS A 57 -9.42 -10.25 -4.22
N PHE A 58 -8.66 -10.48 -5.29
CA PHE A 58 -8.30 -11.84 -5.70
C PHE A 58 -7.36 -12.51 -4.70
N TRP A 59 -6.40 -11.76 -4.15
CA TRP A 59 -5.44 -12.26 -3.15
C TRP A 59 -6.13 -12.82 -1.91
N PHE A 60 -6.98 -12.03 -1.25
CA PHE A 60 -7.65 -12.47 -0.02
C PHE A 60 -8.61 -13.63 -0.27
N ASN A 61 -9.32 -13.65 -1.41
CA ASN A 61 -10.14 -14.79 -1.79
C ASN A 61 -9.31 -16.04 -2.08
N LEU A 62 -8.17 -15.92 -2.76
CA LEU A 62 -7.26 -17.03 -3.03
C LEU A 62 -6.70 -17.61 -1.72
N MET A 63 -6.24 -16.75 -0.81
CA MET A 63 -5.75 -17.17 0.51
C MET A 63 -6.84 -17.86 1.33
N SER A 64 -8.09 -17.41 1.23
CA SER A 64 -9.23 -18.07 1.89
C SER A 64 -9.59 -19.41 1.26
N LYS A 65 -9.35 -19.61 -0.04
CA LYS A 65 -9.58 -20.89 -0.72
C LYS A 65 -8.47 -21.90 -0.43
N LEU A 66 -7.20 -21.48 -0.54
CA LEU A 66 -6.04 -22.33 -0.29
C LEU A 66 -5.90 -22.71 1.19
N PHE A 67 -6.24 -21.77 2.09
CA PHE A 67 -6.14 -21.98 3.52
C PHE A 67 -7.43 -21.54 4.23
N PRO A 68 -8.49 -22.38 4.23
CA PRO A 68 -9.81 -21.98 4.72
C PRO A 68 -9.89 -21.84 6.24
N LYS A 69 -8.99 -22.49 6.98
CA LYS A 69 -8.94 -22.42 8.43
C LYS A 69 -8.48 -21.04 8.89
N ARG A 70 -8.77 -20.73 10.16
CA ARG A 70 -8.36 -19.47 10.81
C ARG A 70 -7.43 -19.71 11.99
N ASP A 71 -6.90 -20.92 12.15
CA ASP A 71 -5.92 -21.27 13.20
C ASP A 71 -4.60 -20.50 13.02
N LEU A 72 -3.73 -20.54 14.04
CA LEU A 72 -2.48 -19.80 14.04
C LEU A 72 -1.55 -20.24 12.91
N ILE A 73 -1.41 -21.55 12.67
CA ILE A 73 -0.53 -22.09 11.61
C ILE A 73 -1.00 -21.59 10.25
N THR A 74 -2.29 -21.70 9.97
CA THR A 74 -2.88 -21.19 8.74
C THR A 74 -2.69 -19.67 8.58
N THR A 75 -2.86 -18.91 9.67
CA THR A 75 -2.69 -17.46 9.67
C THR A 75 -1.25 -17.09 9.30
N PHE A 76 -0.26 -17.72 9.94
CA PHE A 76 1.15 -17.50 9.63
C PHE A 76 1.52 -17.92 8.20
N LYS A 77 0.93 -19.00 7.66
CA LYS A 77 1.11 -19.37 6.24
C LYS A 77 0.63 -18.27 5.30
N LYS A 78 -0.57 -17.71 5.53
CA LYS A 78 -1.11 -16.61 4.71
C LYS A 78 -0.22 -15.36 4.80
N MET A 79 0.26 -15.03 6.00
CA MET A 79 1.19 -13.92 6.22
C MET A 79 2.50 -14.14 5.45
N ALA A 80 3.11 -15.32 5.55
CA ALA A 80 4.34 -15.64 4.83
C ALA A 80 4.15 -15.54 3.31
N MET A 81 3.03 -16.03 2.77
CA MET A 81 2.69 -15.87 1.35
C MET A 81 2.53 -14.39 0.97
N GLY A 82 1.97 -13.57 1.86
CA GLY A 82 1.86 -12.13 1.69
C GLY A 82 3.23 -11.46 1.60
N GLN A 83 4.10 -11.72 2.56
CA GLN A 83 5.40 -11.09 2.68
C GLN A 83 6.41 -11.56 1.63
N LEU A 84 6.35 -12.82 1.19
CA LEU A 84 7.32 -13.39 0.27
C LEU A 84 6.93 -13.29 -1.20
N LEU A 85 5.62 -13.19 -1.50
CA LEU A 85 5.12 -13.19 -2.88
C LEU A 85 4.36 -11.92 -3.21
N PHE A 86 3.25 -11.68 -2.52
CA PHE A 86 2.33 -10.61 -2.90
C PHE A 86 2.94 -9.22 -2.70
N GLY A 87 3.52 -8.97 -1.52
CA GLY A 87 4.16 -7.71 -1.14
C GLY A 87 5.30 -7.33 -2.09
N PRO A 88 6.32 -8.18 -2.30
CA PRO A 88 7.44 -7.89 -3.19
C PRO A 88 6.98 -7.65 -4.62
N PHE A 89 6.08 -8.50 -5.14
CA PHE A 89 5.56 -8.37 -6.49
C PHE A 89 4.79 -7.05 -6.68
N MET A 90 3.84 -6.74 -5.78
CA MET A 90 3.05 -5.51 -5.89
C MET A 90 3.89 -4.25 -5.71
N THR A 91 4.92 -4.30 -4.86
CA THR A 91 5.87 -3.19 -4.67
C THR A 91 6.71 -2.97 -5.93
N ALA A 92 7.20 -4.04 -6.55
CA ALA A 92 7.95 -3.95 -7.81
C ALA A 92 7.09 -3.41 -8.96
N VAL A 93 5.84 -3.85 -9.06
CA VAL A 93 4.87 -3.34 -10.05
C VAL A 93 4.59 -1.86 -9.80
N PHE A 94 4.37 -1.47 -8.54
CA PHE A 94 4.16 -0.07 -8.17
C PHE A 94 5.33 0.83 -8.58
N PHE A 95 6.56 0.48 -8.19
CA PHE A 95 7.73 1.28 -8.53
C PHE A 95 7.99 1.33 -10.04
N SER A 96 7.85 0.21 -10.74
CA SER A 96 8.03 0.15 -12.19
C SER A 96 7.05 1.07 -12.93
N LEU A 97 5.76 0.97 -12.59
CA LEU A 97 4.73 1.79 -13.23
C LEU A 97 4.87 3.26 -12.87
N ASN A 98 5.16 3.55 -11.60
CA ASN A 98 5.32 4.93 -11.13
C ASN A 98 6.52 5.60 -11.79
N ALA A 99 7.66 4.90 -11.92
CA ALA A 99 8.84 5.38 -12.64
C ALA A 99 8.56 5.57 -14.14
N ARG A 100 7.87 4.60 -14.77
CA ARG A 100 7.49 4.73 -16.19
C ARG A 100 6.59 5.94 -16.45
N LEU A 101 5.63 6.21 -15.56
CA LEU A 101 4.75 7.39 -15.62
C LEU A 101 5.48 8.70 -15.30
N GLN A 102 6.71 8.64 -14.78
CA GLN A 102 7.61 9.78 -14.60
C GLN A 102 8.53 10.01 -15.80
N GLY A 103 8.44 9.16 -16.83
CA GLY A 103 9.27 9.27 -18.03
C GLY A 103 10.61 8.56 -17.93
N GLU A 104 10.86 7.80 -16.85
CA GLU A 104 12.11 7.04 -16.69
C GLU A 104 12.25 5.95 -17.76
N SER A 105 13.50 5.75 -18.19
CA SER A 105 13.95 4.68 -19.07
C SER A 105 13.97 3.32 -18.36
N GLY A 106 14.12 2.24 -19.14
CA GLY A 106 14.17 0.89 -18.58
C GLY A 106 15.33 0.69 -17.58
N GLU A 107 16.49 1.29 -17.84
CA GLU A 107 17.66 1.18 -16.97
C GLU A 107 17.46 1.92 -15.64
N GLU A 108 16.85 3.11 -15.68
CA GLU A 108 16.51 3.90 -14.49
C GLU A 108 15.48 3.17 -13.61
N ILE A 109 14.48 2.53 -14.23
CA ILE A 109 13.49 1.71 -13.51
C ILE A 109 14.19 0.56 -12.77
N VAL A 110 15.11 -0.15 -13.42
CA VAL A 110 15.86 -1.25 -12.79
C VAL A 110 16.72 -0.73 -11.64
N SER A 111 17.38 0.43 -11.83
CA SER A 111 18.17 1.08 -10.78
C SER A 111 17.30 1.43 -9.56
N ARG A 112 16.12 2.02 -9.80
CA ARG A 112 15.15 2.35 -8.75
C ARG A 112 14.70 1.12 -7.98
N LEU A 113 14.37 0.03 -8.68
CA LEU A 113 13.98 -1.22 -8.01
C LEU A 113 15.10 -1.76 -7.12
N LYS A 114 16.34 -1.78 -7.60
CA LYS A 114 17.49 -2.22 -6.79
C LYS A 114 17.71 -1.34 -5.56
N ARG A 115 17.48 -0.03 -5.69
CA ARG A 115 17.67 0.94 -4.63
C ARG A 115 16.55 0.88 -3.58
N ASP A 116 15.29 0.86 -4.01
CA ASP A 116 14.15 1.18 -3.13
C ASP A 116 13.37 -0.05 -2.67
N LEU A 117 13.43 -1.18 -3.38
CA LEU A 117 12.60 -2.36 -3.08
C LEU A 117 12.93 -2.95 -1.71
N LEU A 118 14.21 -3.27 -1.46
CA LEU A 118 14.64 -3.88 -0.19
C LEU A 118 14.43 -2.95 1.00
N PRO A 119 14.82 -1.66 0.96
CA PRO A 119 14.51 -0.73 2.06
C PRO A 119 13.01 -0.62 2.34
N THR A 120 12.17 -0.56 1.30
CA THR A 120 10.72 -0.48 1.47
C THR A 120 10.16 -1.72 2.17
N MET A 121 10.62 -2.91 1.79
CA MET A 121 10.23 -4.16 2.43
C MET A 121 10.70 -4.22 3.89
N SER A 122 11.95 -3.84 4.16
CA SER A 122 12.53 -3.85 5.51
C SER A 122 11.81 -2.89 6.44
N ASN A 123 11.50 -1.66 5.99
CA ASN A 123 10.76 -0.69 6.79
C ASN A 123 9.38 -1.23 7.19
N GLY A 124 8.75 -1.97 6.30
CA GLY A 124 7.44 -2.58 6.52
C GLY A 124 7.45 -3.86 7.36
N LEU A 125 8.62 -4.43 7.68
CA LEU A 125 8.74 -5.81 8.16
C LEU A 125 8.12 -6.04 9.54
N MET A 126 8.00 -5.02 10.39
CA MET A 126 7.28 -5.15 11.67
C MET A 126 5.80 -4.77 11.53
N TYR A 127 5.51 -3.72 10.77
CA TYR A 127 4.15 -3.19 10.63
C TYR A 127 3.21 -4.13 9.88
N TRP A 128 3.64 -4.64 8.72
CA TRP A 128 2.77 -5.43 7.86
C TRP A 128 2.43 -6.81 8.43
N PRO A 129 3.36 -7.57 9.04
CA PRO A 129 2.99 -8.84 9.68
C PRO A 129 1.97 -8.67 10.80
N PHE A 130 2.05 -7.60 11.59
CA PHE A 130 1.01 -7.31 12.59
C PHE A 130 -0.36 -7.04 11.96
N CYS A 131 -0.38 -6.19 10.93
CA CYS A 131 -1.60 -5.89 10.18
C CYS A 131 -2.20 -7.13 9.49
N ASP A 132 -1.35 -7.95 8.88
CA ASP A 132 -1.74 -9.19 8.21
C ASP A 132 -2.28 -10.21 9.22
N PHE A 133 -1.64 -10.33 10.39
CA PHE A 133 -2.12 -11.19 11.46
C PHE A 133 -3.54 -10.80 11.87
N ILE A 134 -3.79 -9.51 12.15
CA ILE A 134 -5.12 -9.01 12.49
C ILE A 134 -6.12 -9.33 11.37
N THR A 135 -5.74 -9.00 10.13
CA THR A 135 -6.58 -9.16 8.94
C THR A 135 -6.99 -10.61 8.72
N PHE A 136 -6.03 -11.54 8.74
CA PHE A 136 -6.30 -12.95 8.47
C PHE A 136 -6.96 -13.67 9.65
N ARG A 137 -6.56 -13.36 10.89
CA ARG A 137 -7.09 -14.02 12.08
C ARG A 137 -8.53 -13.59 12.37
N PHE A 138 -8.81 -12.28 12.36
CA PHE A 138 -10.06 -11.75 12.91
C PHE A 138 -11.05 -11.21 11.88
N ILE A 139 -10.60 -10.78 10.70
CA ILE A 139 -11.47 -10.05 9.74
C ILE A 139 -12.08 -10.99 8.68
N PRO A 140 -13.41 -11.02 8.47
CA PRO A 140 -14.01 -11.87 7.44
C PRO A 140 -13.52 -11.50 6.03
N VAL A 141 -13.37 -12.49 5.14
CA VAL A 141 -12.65 -12.35 3.85
C VAL A 141 -13.15 -11.19 2.97
N HIS A 142 -14.46 -10.89 3.03
CA HIS A 142 -15.04 -9.83 2.22
C HIS A 142 -14.61 -8.42 2.68
N LEU A 143 -14.24 -8.25 3.97
CA LEU A 143 -13.74 -7.01 4.57
C LEU A 143 -12.21 -6.91 4.62
N GLN A 144 -11.48 -8.00 4.41
CA GLN A 144 -10.00 -7.99 4.44
C GLN A 144 -9.37 -6.96 3.50
N PRO A 145 -9.83 -6.79 2.23
CA PRO A 145 -9.32 -5.71 1.37
C PRO A 145 -9.55 -4.31 1.95
N LEU A 146 -10.69 -4.08 2.62
CA LEU A 146 -11.00 -2.79 3.24
C LEU A 146 -10.03 -2.51 4.39
N VAL A 147 -9.90 -3.45 5.33
CA VAL A 147 -9.03 -3.32 6.50
C VAL A 147 -7.56 -3.15 6.09
N SER A 148 -7.10 -3.91 5.09
CA SER A 148 -5.74 -3.76 4.53
C SER A 148 -5.50 -2.37 3.92
N ASN A 149 -6.50 -1.78 3.28
CA ASN A 149 -6.40 -0.39 2.79
C ASN A 149 -6.41 0.64 3.93
N LEU A 150 -7.14 0.41 5.02
CA LEU A 150 -7.08 1.27 6.21
C LEU A 150 -5.70 1.22 6.88
N PHE A 151 -5.09 0.04 6.99
CA PHE A 151 -3.70 -0.06 7.43
C PHE A 151 -2.74 0.65 6.46
N SER A 152 -2.96 0.52 5.15
CA SER A 152 -2.18 1.30 4.16
C SER A 152 -2.27 2.81 4.40
N TYR A 153 -3.45 3.33 4.74
CA TYR A 153 -3.64 4.75 5.08
C TYR A 153 -2.78 5.14 6.28
N LEU A 154 -2.86 4.38 7.38
CA LEU A 154 -2.10 4.66 8.59
C LEU A 154 -0.60 4.61 8.34
N TRP A 155 -0.14 3.62 7.59
CA TRP A 155 1.25 3.50 7.17
C TRP A 155 1.72 4.73 6.38
N THR A 156 0.94 5.16 5.39
CA THR A 156 1.29 6.33 4.55
C THR A 156 1.39 7.61 5.37
N VAL A 157 0.45 7.85 6.28
CA VAL A 157 0.48 9.00 7.18
C VAL A 157 1.66 8.93 8.15
N TYR A 158 1.92 7.75 8.74
CA TYR A 158 3.05 7.53 9.65
C TYR A 158 4.39 7.79 8.96
N MET A 159 4.59 7.25 7.75
CA MET A 159 5.84 7.46 6.99
C MET A 159 6.05 8.95 6.67
N ALA A 160 4.99 9.67 6.31
CA ALA A 160 5.05 11.10 6.05
C ALA A 160 5.42 11.91 7.31
N TYR A 161 4.88 11.51 8.45
CA TYR A 161 5.22 12.09 9.75
C TYR A 161 6.68 11.82 10.13
N MET A 162 7.15 10.58 10.06
CA MET A 162 8.53 10.24 10.37
C MET A 162 9.51 11.00 9.45
N ALA A 163 9.23 11.05 8.15
CA ALA A 163 10.03 11.81 7.21
C ALA A 163 10.02 13.34 7.49
N SER A 164 8.95 13.87 8.09
CA SER A 164 8.89 15.28 8.50
C SER A 164 9.78 15.59 9.71
N LEU A 165 9.99 14.61 10.61
CA LEU A 165 10.85 14.74 11.77
C LEU A 165 12.35 14.64 11.42
N GLU A 166 12.68 13.86 10.39
CA GLU A 166 14.07 13.70 9.92
C GLU A 166 14.61 14.92 9.15
N LYS A 167 13.72 15.82 8.70
CA LYS A 167 14.16 17.14 8.22
C LYS A 167 14.66 17.90 9.46
N PRO A 168 15.98 18.17 9.62
CA PRO A 168 16.43 18.96 10.75
C PRO A 168 15.69 20.29 10.68
N VAL A 169 15.06 20.70 11.80
CA VAL A 169 14.68 22.08 12.02
C VAL A 169 15.95 22.87 11.76
N SER A 170 16.03 23.52 10.59
CA SER A 170 17.10 24.44 10.27
C SER A 170 17.04 25.52 11.35
N VAL A 171 17.92 25.40 12.34
CA VAL A 171 18.14 26.38 13.39
C VAL A 171 18.33 27.70 12.67
N THR A 172 17.31 28.54 12.77
CA THR A 172 17.26 29.86 12.18
C THR A 172 17.84 30.80 13.22
N GLY A 173 18.97 31.43 12.90
CA GLY A 173 19.53 32.58 13.63
C GLY A 173 20.53 32.23 14.71
#